data_AF-A0A1W9K7U8-F1
#
_entry.id   AF-A0A1W9K7U8-F1
#
_cell.length_a   1.000
_cell.length_b   1.000
_cell.length_c   1.000
_cell.angle_alpha   90.00
_cell.angle_beta   90.00
_cell.angle_gamma   90.00
#
_symmetry.space_group_name_H-M   'P 1'
#
loop_
_entity.id
_entity.type
_entity.pdbx_description
1 polymer ?
#
loop_
_entity_poly.entity_id
_entity_poly.type
_entity_poly.pdbx_seq_one_letter_code
_entity_poly.pdbx_strand_id
1 'polypeptide(L)'
;MRKNLFLAAILALPLTVFAYPSENDYGQPVDHKLEHLNKLLQLSPEQKTKLEAIFKEQHEKFRAIHEESHSRMKDVLSPDQMQKMDDLRKQHQEQMRKPAP
;
A
#
# COMPACT_ATOMS: atom_id res chain seq x y z
N MET A 1 -1.39 -30.03 26.96
CA MET A 1 -0.95 -28.66 27.27
C MET A 1 -1.65 -27.75 26.27
N ARG A 2 -2.70 -27.02 26.63
CA ARG A 2 -2.81 -25.78 27.43
C ARG A 2 -3.23 -24.62 26.50
N LYS A 3 -4.55 -24.37 26.54
CA LYS A 3 -5.27 -23.09 26.39
C LYS A 3 -5.46 -22.51 24.98
N ASN A 4 -6.54 -22.96 24.35
CA ASN A 4 -7.32 -22.19 23.39
C ASN A 4 -7.84 -20.92 24.09
N LEU A 5 -7.49 -19.74 23.58
CA LEU A 5 -8.08 -18.47 23.99
C LEU A 5 -8.79 -17.86 22.79
N PHE A 6 -10.08 -18.19 22.68
CA PHE A 6 -11.04 -17.40 21.92
C PHE A 6 -11.27 -16.10 22.68
N LEU A 7 -10.97 -14.97 22.04
CA LEU A 7 -11.43 -13.65 22.48
C LEU A 7 -12.24 -13.06 21.33
N ALA A 8 -13.50 -13.47 21.27
CA ALA A 8 -14.52 -12.79 20.50
C ALA A 8 -14.93 -11.54 21.27
N ALA A 9 -14.47 -10.37 20.81
CA ALA A 9 -15.02 -9.09 21.18
C ALA A 9 -15.78 -8.54 19.95
N ILE A 10 -17.06 -8.89 19.83
CA ILE A 10 -17.94 -8.30 18.82
C ILE A 10 -18.42 -6.96 19.38
N LEU A 11 -17.69 -5.89 19.06
CA LEU A 11 -18.14 -4.52 19.29
C LEU A 11 -19.09 -4.15 18.14
N ALA A 12 -20.39 -4.18 18.39
CA ALA A 12 -21.40 -3.72 17.44
C ALA A 12 -21.36 -2.19 17.32
N LEU A 13 -20.54 -1.66 16.40
CA LEU A 13 -20.59 -0.27 15.97
C LEU A 13 -21.49 -0.17 14.73
N PRO A 14 -22.47 0.76 14.69
CA PRO A 14 -23.24 1.02 13.47
C PRO A 14 -22.29 1.53 12.39
N LEU A 15 -22.10 0.74 11.34
CA LEU A 15 -21.25 1.07 10.19
C LEU A 15 -21.98 2.10 9.32
N THR A 16 -21.81 3.39 9.62
CA THR A 16 -22.05 4.45 8.65
C THR A 16 -20.95 4.38 7.58
N VAL A 17 -21.29 3.88 6.39
CA VAL A 17 -20.37 3.85 5.25
C VAL A 17 -20.26 5.27 4.68
N PHE A 18 -19.33 6.06 5.21
CA PHE A 18 -18.85 7.22 4.47
C PHE A 18 -17.97 6.73 3.34
N ALA A 19 -18.40 6.93 2.09
CA ALA A 19 -17.55 6.80 0.93
C ALA A 19 -16.55 7.98 0.92
N TYR A 20 -15.55 7.90 1.79
CA TYR A 20 -14.37 8.73 1.65
C TYR A 20 -13.72 8.33 0.33
N PRO A 21 -13.42 9.29 -0.57
CA PRO A 21 -12.50 9.02 -1.65
C PRO A 21 -11.18 8.59 -0.99
N SER A 22 -10.94 7.28 -0.98
CA SER A 22 -9.64 6.74 -0.66
C SER A 22 -8.72 7.23 -1.76
N GLU A 23 -8.05 8.35 -1.51
CA GLU A 23 -6.89 8.75 -2.28
C GLU A 23 -5.93 7.57 -2.18
N ASN A 24 -5.87 6.84 -3.28
CA ASN A 24 -5.21 5.57 -3.40
C ASN A 24 -3.72 5.80 -3.21
N ASP A 25 -3.28 5.73 -1.96
CA ASP A 25 -1.92 5.99 -1.48
C ASP A 25 -0.96 4.84 -1.87
N TYR A 26 -1.08 4.34 -3.10
CA TYR A 26 -0.19 3.35 -3.67
C TYR A 26 1.04 4.08 -4.20
N GLY A 27 2.05 4.25 -3.37
CA GLY A 27 3.35 4.76 -3.81
C GLY A 27 4.09 5.62 -2.78
N GLN A 28 3.46 6.05 -1.69
CA GLN A 28 4.19 6.80 -0.68
C GLN A 28 5.16 5.92 0.12
N PRO A 29 6.33 6.48 0.49
CA PRO A 29 7.25 5.81 1.40
C PRO A 29 6.53 5.37 2.68
N VAL A 30 6.91 4.20 3.20
CA VAL A 30 6.36 3.64 4.46
C VAL A 30 6.44 4.66 5.60
N ASP A 31 7.50 5.46 5.63
CA ASP A 31 7.72 6.50 6.63
C ASP A 31 6.61 7.56 6.62
N HIS A 32 6.20 8.03 5.44
CA HIS A 32 5.17 9.08 5.32
C HIS A 32 3.79 8.58 5.77
N LYS A 33 3.45 7.33 5.41
CA LYS A 33 2.24 6.66 5.88
C LYS A 33 2.22 6.52 7.40
N LEU A 34 3.33 6.08 7.98
CA LEU A 34 3.44 5.85 9.41
C LEU A 34 3.38 7.16 10.20
N GLU A 35 4.01 8.22 9.70
CA GLU A 35 3.91 9.56 10.29
C GLU A 35 2.48 10.10 10.27
N HIS A 36 1.77 9.95 9.15
CA HIS A 36 0.38 10.38 9.03
C HIS A 36 -0.52 9.63 10.03
N LEU A 37 -0.40 8.30 10.10
CA LEU A 37 -1.13 7.49 11.07
C LEU A 37 -0.78 7.85 12.51
N ASN A 38 0.49 8.15 12.78
CA ASN A 38 0.90 8.61 14.11
C ASN A 38 0.25 9.93 14.50
N LYS A 39 0.16 10.89 13.58
CA LYS A 39 -0.51 12.19 13.85
C LYS A 39 -1.99 12.00 14.18
N LEU A 40 -2.67 11.08 13.49
CA LEU A 40 -4.10 10.85 13.68
C LEU A 40 -4.43 9.97 14.90
N LEU A 41 -3.62 8.95 15.15
CA LEU A 41 -3.94 7.89 16.11
C LEU A 41 -3.08 7.93 17.38
N GLN A 42 -2.07 8.81 17.42
CA GLN A 42 -1.13 8.94 18.55
C GLN A 42 -0.50 7.60 18.92
N LEU A 43 0.12 6.95 17.93
CA LEU A 43 0.64 5.60 18.06
C LEU A 43 1.74 5.51 19.12
N SER A 44 1.68 4.47 19.96
CA SER A 44 2.77 4.13 20.87
C SER A 44 4.01 3.65 20.10
N PRO A 45 5.22 3.67 20.71
CA PRO A 45 6.42 3.15 20.07
C PRO A 45 6.26 1.70 19.59
N GLU A 46 5.63 0.84 20.39
CA GLU A 46 5.40 -0.56 20.03
C GLU A 46 4.43 -0.70 18.85
N GLN A 47 3.37 0.12 18.79
CA GLN A 47 2.42 0.12 17.66
C GLN A 47 3.11 0.57 16.36
N LYS A 48 3.98 1.58 16.44
CA LYS A 48 4.75 2.05 15.28
C LYS A 48 5.62 0.94 14.70
N THR A 49 6.40 0.26 15.54
CA THR A 49 7.27 -0.84 15.10
C THR A 49 6.48 -1.96 14.44
N LYS A 50 5.31 -2.32 14.99
CA LYS A 50 4.45 -3.36 14.39
C LYS A 50 3.89 -2.93 13.05
N LEU A 51 3.41 -1.69 12.92
CA LEU A 51 2.87 -1.17 11.66
C LEU A 51 3.96 -1.02 10.59
N GLU A 52 5.16 -0.58 10.96
CA GLU A 52 6.30 -0.51 10.06
C GLU A 52 6.63 -1.90 9.48
N ALA A 53 6.67 -2.94 10.32
CA ALA A 53 6.89 -4.31 9.87
C ALA A 53 5.79 -4.78 8.90
N ILE A 54 4.52 -4.49 9.20
CA ILE A 54 3.39 -4.81 8.31
C ILE A 54 3.52 -4.12 6.95
N PHE A 55 3.81 -2.82 6.94
CA PHE A 55 3.93 -2.07 5.69
C PHE A 55 5.14 -2.47 4.87
N LYS A 56 6.27 -2.81 5.51
CA LYS A 56 7.44 -3.33 4.83
C LYS A 56 7.15 -4.67 4.16
N GLU A 57 6.53 -5.61 4.87
CA GLU A 57 6.14 -6.91 4.32
C GLU A 57 5.16 -6.75 3.14
N GLN A 58 4.18 -5.86 3.27
CA GLN A 58 3.24 -5.55 2.19
C GLN A 58 3.94 -4.95 0.97
N HIS A 59 4.89 -4.03 1.18
CA HIS A 59 5.65 -3.42 0.10
C HIS A 59 6.47 -4.46 -0.67
N GLU A 60 7.14 -5.37 0.02
CA GLU A 60 7.92 -6.45 -0.59
C GLU A 60 7.02 -7.39 -1.42
N LYS A 61 5.87 -7.81 -0.88
CA LYS A 61 4.87 -8.62 -1.61
C LYS A 61 4.35 -7.91 -2.85
N PHE A 62 4.01 -6.64 -2.72
CA PHE A 62 3.49 -5.86 -3.85
C PHE A 62 4.54 -5.69 -4.94
N ARG A 63 5.81 -5.48 -4.57
CA ARG A 63 6.92 -5.43 -5.52
C ARG A 63 7.06 -6.73 -6.31
N ALA A 64 7.04 -7.88 -5.64
CA ALA A 64 7.10 -9.18 -6.30
C ALA A 64 5.95 -9.38 -7.30
N ILE A 65 4.71 -9.06 -6.88
CA ILE A 65 3.53 -9.12 -7.76
C ILE A 65 3.67 -8.19 -8.97
N HIS A 66 4.22 -6.98 -8.76
CA HIS A 66 4.44 -6.02 -9.83
C HIS A 66 5.45 -6.53 -10.86
N GLU A 67 6.58 -7.07 -10.40
CA GLU A 67 7.63 -7.65 -11.26
C GLU A 67 7.10 -8.88 -12.04
N GLU A 68 6.38 -9.77 -11.37
CA GLU A 68 5.73 -10.93 -12.02
C GLU A 68 4.72 -10.48 -13.09
N SER A 69 3.85 -9.54 -12.74
CA SER A 69 2.86 -9.00 -13.66
C SER A 69 3.53 -8.35 -14.88
N HIS A 70 4.60 -7.59 -14.66
CA HIS A 70 5.42 -6.98 -15.72
C HIS A 70 5.96 -8.03 -16.68
N SER A 71 6.50 -9.13 -16.14
CA SER A 71 6.98 -10.24 -16.95
C SER A 71 5.86 -10.85 -17.79
N ARG A 72 4.70 -11.16 -17.18
CA ARG A 72 3.56 -11.78 -17.88
C ARG A 72 2.96 -10.89 -18.98
N MET A 73 3.03 -9.57 -18.82
CA MET A 73 2.58 -8.65 -19.87
C MET A 73 3.44 -8.72 -21.13
N LYS A 74 4.73 -9.05 -21.01
CA LYS A 74 5.63 -9.21 -22.18
C LYS A 74 5.22 -10.37 -23.08
N ASP A 75 4.51 -11.36 -22.53
CA ASP A 75 4.02 -12.51 -23.30
C ASP A 75 2.74 -12.18 -24.11
N VAL A 76 2.06 -11.08 -23.77
CA VAL A 76 0.78 -10.68 -24.39
C VAL A 76 0.93 -9.45 -25.28
N LEU A 77 1.79 -8.52 -24.90
CA LEU A 77 2.00 -7.26 -25.62
C LEU A 77 3.10 -7.39 -26.67
N SER A 78 2.96 -6.64 -27.77
CA SER A 78 4.09 -6.47 -28.70
C SER A 78 5.22 -5.67 -28.04
N PRO A 79 6.48 -5.78 -28.54
CA PRO A 79 7.60 -5.00 -28.02
C PRO A 79 7.32 -3.49 -27.98
N ASP A 80 6.70 -2.95 -29.03
CA ASP A 80 6.36 -1.53 -29.12
C ASP A 80 5.30 -1.11 -28.09
N GLN A 81 4.30 -1.97 -27.85
CA GLN A 81 3.28 -1.74 -26.83
C GLN A 81 3.88 -1.78 -25.42
N MET A 82 4.80 -2.71 -25.18
CA MET A 82 5.51 -2.83 -23.91
C MET A 82 6.36 -1.58 -23.64
N GLN A 83 7.10 -1.12 -24.64
CA GLN A 83 7.91 0.10 -24.57
C GLN A 83 7.03 1.32 -24.25
N LYS A 84 5.91 1.49 -24.96
CA LYS A 84 4.96 2.59 -24.70
C LYS A 84 4.42 2.53 -23.27
N MET A 85 4.09 1.34 -22.76
CA MET A 85 3.62 1.18 -21.39
C MET A 85 4.68 1.58 -20.36
N ASP A 86 5.94 1.21 -20.56
CA ASP A 86 7.03 1.57 -19.66
C ASP A 86 7.32 3.07 -19.67
N ASP A 87 7.19 3.73 -20.83
CA ASP A 87 7.34 5.19 -20.94
C ASP A 87 6.19 5.92 -20.23
N LEU A 88 4.94 5.45 -20.37
CA LEU A 88 3.79 5.98 -19.62
C LEU A 88 3.97 5.83 -18.11
N ARG A 89 4.52 4.70 -17.64
CA ARG A 89 4.83 4.49 -16.22
C ARG A 89 5.85 5.49 -15.70
N LYS A 90 6.94 5.71 -16.42
CA LYS A 90 7.97 6.70 -16.05
C LYS A 90 7.38 8.11 -16.00
N GLN A 91 6.61 8.48 -17.02
CA GLN A 91 5.94 9.79 -17.06
C GLN A 91 4.99 9.98 -15.88
N HIS A 92 4.23 8.95 -15.50
CA HIS A 92 3.37 9.02 -14.32
C HIS A 92 4.19 9.16 -13.03
N GLN A 93 5.26 8.38 -12.86
CA GLN A 93 6.13 8.48 -11.70
C GLN A 93 6.78 9.87 -11.57
N GLU A 94 7.22 10.47 -12.68
CA GLU A 94 7.75 11.82 -12.70
C GLU A 94 6.72 12.87 -12.30
N GLN A 95 5.46 12.73 -12.77
CA GLN A 95 4.36 13.61 -12.35
C GLN A 95 4.11 13.51 -10.84
N MET A 96 4.07 12.29 -10.29
CA MET A 96 3.85 12.07 -8.86
C MET A 96 5.03 12.56 -7.98
N ARG A 97 6.24 12.66 -8.55
CA ARG A 97 7.42 13.20 -7.85
C ARG A 97 7.49 14.73 -7.89
N LYS A 98 6.76 15.38 -8.79
CA LYS A 98 6.69 16.85 -8.81
C LYS A 98 5.82 17.29 -7.62
N PRO A 99 6.28 18.24 -6.79
CA PRO A 99 5.41 18.83 -5.77
C PRO A 99 4.22 19.49 -6.48
N ALA A 100 3.02 19.34 -5.91
CA ALA A 100 1.85 20.05 -6.38
C ALA A 100 2.15 21.57 -6.39
N PRO A 101 1.73 22.33 -7.42
CA PRO A 101 1.94 23.77 -7.50
C PRO A 101 1.26 24.52 -6.35
#